data_AF-A0A7Y2D6X0-F1
#
_entry.id   AF-A0A7Y2D6X0-F1
#
_cell.length_a   1.000
_cell.length_b   1.000
_cell.length_c   1.000
_cell.angle_alpha   90.00
_cell.angle_beta   90.00
_cell.angle_gamma   90.00
#
_symmetry.space_group_name_H-M   'P 1'
#
loop_
_entity.id
_entity.type
_entity.pdbx_description
1 polymer ?
#
loop_
_entity_poly.entity_id
_entity_poly.type
_entity_poly.pdbx_seq_one_letter_code
_entity_poly.pdbx_strand_id
1 'polypeptide(L)'
;MQFGASGDNAVPADFTGDGKTDIAFWRPSNGFWFVLRSEDFSFYSFPFGTTGDLPVPGDYDGDGTADAAVFRPSTNTWFKSQSTDGFEAEAFGIAGDIPVPNAYVAE
;
A
#
# COMPACT_ATOMS: atom_id res chain seq x y z
N MET A 1 -4.25 -10.34 21.12
CA MET A 1 -5.21 -9.99 20.05
C MET A 1 -4.50 -10.21 18.72
N GLN A 2 -5.19 -10.75 17.71
CA GLN A 2 -4.60 -10.99 16.39
C GLN A 2 -5.08 -9.89 15.43
N PHE A 3 -4.15 -9.14 14.84
CA PHE A 3 -4.43 -8.16 13.81
C PHE A 3 -4.01 -8.75 12.45
N GLY A 4 -4.99 -9.24 11.69
CA GLY A 4 -4.77 -9.91 10.41
C GLY A 4 -5.20 -11.37 10.38
N ALA A 5 -5.16 -11.95 9.19
CA ALA A 5 -5.54 -13.32 8.88
C ALA A 5 -4.50 -13.98 7.95
N SER A 6 -4.55 -15.31 7.85
CA SER A 6 -3.72 -16.04 6.90
C SER A 6 -4.02 -15.59 5.47
N GLY A 7 -2.97 -15.29 4.70
CA GLY A 7 -3.08 -14.83 3.31
C GLY A 7 -3.16 -13.31 3.14
N ASP A 8 -3.14 -12.54 4.23
CA ASP A 8 -2.95 -11.09 4.15
C ASP A 8 -1.49 -10.77 3.78
N ASN A 9 -1.28 -9.74 2.95
CA ASN A 9 0.03 -9.24 2.55
C ASN A 9 0.45 -8.10 3.48
N ALA A 10 1.61 -8.20 4.12
CA ALA A 10 2.15 -7.12 4.94
C ALA A 10 2.56 -5.93 4.06
N VAL A 11 2.12 -4.73 4.44
CA VAL A 11 2.34 -3.47 3.70
C VAL A 11 2.64 -2.31 4.64
N PRO A 12 3.58 -2.45 5.59
CA PRO A 12 3.88 -1.39 6.56
C PRO A 12 4.41 -0.14 5.87
N ALA A 13 3.88 1.03 6.23
CA ALA A 13 4.31 2.35 5.77
C ALA A 13 3.75 3.43 6.72
N ASP A 14 4.17 4.69 6.59
CA ASP A 14 3.62 5.81 7.38
C ASP A 14 2.35 6.36 6.72
N PHE A 15 1.18 5.80 7.04
CA PHE A 15 -0.08 6.18 6.37
C PHE A 15 -0.77 7.37 7.03
N THR A 16 -0.25 7.88 8.14
CA THR A 16 -0.82 9.04 8.86
C THR A 16 0.04 10.29 8.80
N GLY A 17 1.25 10.19 8.26
CA GLY A 17 2.19 11.30 8.12
C GLY A 17 2.79 11.74 9.45
N ASP A 18 2.84 10.83 10.45
CA ASP A 18 3.37 11.12 11.78
C ASP A 18 4.89 10.90 11.88
N GLY A 19 5.51 10.50 10.78
CA GLY A 19 6.93 10.20 10.66
C GLY A 19 7.30 8.79 11.15
N LYS A 20 6.33 7.91 11.43
CA LYS A 20 6.59 6.54 11.87
C LYS A 20 5.86 5.53 11.00
N THR A 21 6.48 4.37 10.81
CA THR A 21 5.83 3.26 10.12
C THR A 21 4.66 2.70 10.92
N ASP A 22 3.48 2.66 10.29
CA ASP A 22 2.30 1.95 10.79
C ASP A 22 2.36 0.46 10.48
N ILE A 23 1.67 -0.34 11.31
CA ILE A 23 1.46 -1.75 11.01
C ILE A 23 0.27 -1.84 10.06
N ALA A 24 0.49 -2.36 8.86
CA ALA A 24 -0.59 -2.50 7.89
C ALA A 24 -0.52 -3.82 7.10
N PHE A 25 -1.69 -4.26 6.66
CA PHE A 25 -1.82 -5.39 5.73
C PHE A 25 -2.89 -5.10 4.66
N TRP A 26 -2.71 -5.69 3.47
CA TRP A 26 -3.68 -5.71 2.40
C TRP A 26 -4.25 -7.11 2.25
N ARG A 27 -5.56 -7.23 2.12
CA ARG A 27 -6.27 -8.51 2.01
C ARG A 27 -6.59 -8.83 0.54
N PRO A 28 -5.92 -9.81 -0.08
CA PRO A 28 -6.09 -10.10 -1.51
C PRO A 28 -7.50 -10.57 -1.89
N SER A 29 -8.21 -11.20 -0.96
CA SER A 29 -9.53 -11.77 -1.24
C SER A 29 -10.62 -10.72 -1.46
N ASN A 30 -10.39 -9.46 -1.04
CA ASN A 30 -11.39 -8.40 -1.16
C ASN A 30 -10.81 -6.99 -1.43
N GLY A 31 -9.49 -6.84 -1.54
CA GLY A 31 -8.86 -5.57 -1.86
C GLY A 31 -8.85 -4.54 -0.72
N PHE A 32 -9.08 -4.95 0.53
CA PHE A 32 -9.07 -4.03 1.66
C PHE A 32 -7.68 -3.87 2.27
N TRP A 33 -7.32 -2.62 2.55
CA TRP A 33 -6.20 -2.22 3.39
C TRP A 33 -6.67 -2.08 4.83
N PHE A 34 -5.83 -2.49 5.77
CA PHE A 34 -6.04 -2.33 7.20
C PHE A 34 -4.79 -1.72 7.80
N VAL A 35 -4.93 -0.57 8.46
CA VAL A 35 -3.82 0.20 9.03
C VAL A 35 -4.06 0.35 10.52
N LEU A 36 -3.10 -0.14 11.32
CA LEU A 36 -3.03 0.08 12.76
C LEU A 36 -2.02 1.20 13.01
N ARG A 37 -2.55 2.33 13.49
CA ARG A 37 -1.82 3.59 13.63
C ARG A 37 -0.76 3.48 14.73
N SER A 38 0.44 3.94 14.41
CA SER A 38 1.60 3.91 15.31
C SER A 38 1.43 4.84 16.53
N GLU A 39 0.64 5.90 16.38
CA GLU A 39 0.49 6.99 17.34
C GLU A 39 -0.47 6.68 18.51
N ASP A 40 -1.50 5.84 18.28
CA ASP A 40 -2.55 5.59 19.28
C ASP A 40 -3.10 4.15 19.29
N PHE A 41 -2.61 3.26 18.42
CA PHE A 41 -3.10 1.87 18.26
C PHE A 41 -4.60 1.76 17.90
N SER A 42 -5.24 2.83 17.45
CA SER A 42 -6.49 2.74 16.71
C SER A 42 -6.23 2.21 15.30
N PHE A 43 -7.26 1.69 14.64
CA PHE A 43 -7.12 1.21 13.27
C PHE A 43 -8.26 1.70 12.38
N TYR A 44 -7.97 1.80 11.10
CA TYR A 44 -8.95 2.04 10.05
C TYR A 44 -8.72 1.09 8.88
N SER A 45 -9.70 1.01 8.00
CA SER A 45 -9.63 0.20 6.79
C SER A 45 -10.34 0.88 5.62
N PHE A 46 -9.88 0.59 4.42
CA PHE A 46 -10.43 1.14 3.20
C PHE A 46 -10.20 0.20 2.01
N PRO A 47 -11.09 0.19 1.00
CA PRO A 47 -10.91 -0.62 -0.20
C PRO A 47 -10.00 0.11 -1.20
N PHE A 48 -8.97 -0.56 -1.68
CA PHE A 48 -8.19 -0.10 -2.84
C PHE A 48 -7.45 -1.27 -3.51
N GLY A 49 -7.64 -1.39 -4.82
CA GLY A 49 -7.20 -2.55 -5.62
C GLY A 49 -8.23 -3.66 -5.71
N THR A 50 -7.91 -4.70 -6.47
CA THR A 50 -8.76 -5.88 -6.70
C THR A 50 -7.96 -7.18 -6.62
N THR A 51 -8.65 -8.32 -6.64
CA THR A 51 -8.03 -9.65 -6.65
C THR A 51 -7.04 -9.78 -7.81
N GLY A 52 -5.81 -10.18 -7.49
CA GLY A 52 -4.71 -10.35 -8.46
C GLY A 52 -3.78 -9.15 -8.55
N ASP A 53 -4.12 -8.03 -7.92
CA ASP A 53 -3.20 -6.91 -7.76
C ASP A 53 -2.14 -7.22 -6.67
N LEU A 54 -1.00 -6.54 -6.77
CA LEU A 54 0.11 -6.62 -5.82
C LEU A 54 0.25 -5.28 -5.09
N PRO A 55 0.15 -5.24 -3.75
CA PRO A 55 0.21 -3.97 -3.01
C PRO A 55 1.64 -3.45 -2.90
N VAL A 56 1.80 -2.14 -3.10
CA VAL A 56 3.09 -1.44 -3.24
C VAL A 56 3.05 -0.05 -2.59
N PRO A 57 2.76 0.05 -1.27
CA PRO A 57 2.64 1.35 -0.62
C PRO A 57 3.94 2.15 -0.72
N GLY A 58 3.81 3.47 -0.72
CA GLY A 58 4.92 4.41 -0.78
C GLY A 58 4.41 5.83 -0.91
N ASP A 59 5.26 6.82 -0.63
CA ASP A 59 4.98 8.23 -0.85
C ASP A 59 5.23 8.54 -2.34
N TYR A 60 4.17 8.61 -3.15
CA TYR A 60 4.24 8.83 -4.60
C TYR A 60 3.95 10.27 -5.00
N ASP A 61 3.35 11.09 -4.14
CA ASP A 61 3.11 12.52 -4.38
C ASP A 61 4.10 13.44 -3.63
N GLY A 62 4.94 12.87 -2.75
CA GLY A 62 6.03 13.56 -2.08
C GLY A 62 5.60 14.37 -0.86
N ASP A 63 4.45 14.05 -0.27
CA ASP A 63 3.90 14.78 0.88
C ASP A 63 4.43 14.28 2.24
N GLY A 64 5.20 13.19 2.25
CA GLY A 64 5.71 12.54 3.46
C GLY A 64 4.76 11.53 4.09
N THR A 65 3.60 11.29 3.47
CA THR A 65 2.61 10.26 3.83
C THR A 65 2.67 9.14 2.80
N ALA A 66 2.55 7.89 3.25
CA ALA A 66 2.48 6.76 2.35
C ALA A 66 1.10 6.64 1.70
N ASP A 67 1.10 6.45 0.39
CA ASP A 67 -0.07 6.20 -0.42
C ASP A 67 -0.41 4.72 -0.50
N ALA A 68 -1.69 4.43 -0.62
CA ALA A 68 -2.13 3.12 -1.05
C ALA A 68 -1.92 2.99 -2.56
N ALA A 69 -1.06 2.04 -2.95
CA ALA A 69 -0.81 1.74 -4.35
C ALA A 69 -0.82 0.24 -4.62
N VAL A 70 -1.23 -0.13 -5.82
CA VAL A 70 -1.21 -1.51 -6.30
C VAL A 70 -0.67 -1.59 -7.73
N PHE A 71 0.09 -2.64 -8.03
CA PHE A 71 0.46 -3.01 -9.39
C PHE A 71 -0.47 -4.13 -9.88
N ARG A 72 -1.00 -3.99 -11.10
CA ARG A 72 -1.82 -4.98 -11.76
C ARG A 72 -1.01 -5.67 -12.87
N PRO A 73 -0.54 -6.91 -12.65
CA PRO A 73 0.29 -7.61 -13.63
C PRO A 73 -0.42 -7.90 -14.96
N SER A 74 -1.76 -8.04 -14.95
CA SER A 74 -2.51 -8.34 -16.17
C SER A 74 -2.52 -7.19 -17.18
N THR A 75 -2.22 -5.97 -16.75
CA THR A 75 -2.19 -4.76 -17.61
C THR A 75 -0.87 -3.98 -17.49
N ASN A 76 0.08 -4.43 -16.68
CA ASN A 76 1.30 -3.70 -16.31
C ASN A 76 0.99 -2.26 -15.86
N THR A 77 -0.06 -2.09 -15.05
CA THR A 77 -0.55 -0.78 -14.62
C THR A 77 -0.39 -0.61 -13.12
N TRP A 78 0.17 0.53 -12.74
CA TRP A 78 0.27 1.00 -11.38
C TRP A 78 -0.94 1.87 -11.09
N PHE A 79 -1.65 1.59 -10.01
CA PHE A 79 -2.76 2.39 -9.51
C PHE A 79 -2.35 2.97 -8.17
N LYS A 80 -2.43 4.29 -8.03
CA LYS A 80 -2.03 5.04 -6.85
C LYS A 80 -3.21 5.86 -6.35
N SER A 81 -3.50 5.75 -5.06
CA SER A 81 -4.42 6.64 -4.35
C SER A 81 -3.56 7.55 -3.49
N GLN A 82 -3.09 8.63 -4.11
CA GLN A 82 -2.25 9.66 -3.50
C GLN A 82 -3.01 10.40 -2.40
N SER A 83 -2.36 10.56 -1.26
CA SER A 83 -2.88 11.20 -0.04
C SER A 83 -3.35 12.63 -0.32
N THR A 84 -2.65 13.38 -1.18
CA THR A 84 -2.94 14.79 -1.49
C THR A 84 -3.25 15.06 -2.95
N ASP A 85 -2.66 14.30 -3.88
CA ASP A 85 -2.83 14.52 -5.33
C ASP A 85 -3.93 13.66 -6.00
N GLY A 86 -4.60 12.80 -5.22
CA GLY A 86 -5.78 12.04 -5.66
C GLY A 86 -5.45 10.73 -6.37
N PHE A 87 -6.20 10.36 -7.39
CA PHE A 87 -6.03 9.07 -8.06
C PHE A 87 -5.18 9.20 -9.34
N GLU A 88 -4.19 8.33 -9.47
CA GLU A 88 -3.36 8.20 -10.66
C GLU A 88 -3.26 6.75 -11.12
N ALA A 89 -3.25 6.53 -12.44
CA ALA A 89 -3.00 5.23 -13.04
C ALA A 89 -1.99 5.35 -14.18
N GLU A 90 -0.88 4.62 -14.09
CA GLU A 90 0.24 4.71 -15.02
C GLU A 90 0.66 3.32 -15.51
N ALA A 91 0.78 3.14 -16.83
CA ALA A 91 1.26 1.90 -17.42
C ALA A 91 2.79 1.90 -17.49
N PHE A 92 3.44 1.08 -16.67
CA PHE A 92 4.90 1.01 -16.59
C PHE A 92 5.39 -0.38 -16.19
N GLY A 93 6.47 -0.83 -16.83
CA GLY A 93 7.01 -2.18 -16.72
C GLY A 93 6.55 -3.08 -17.87
N ILE A 94 7.08 -4.30 -17.90
CA ILE A 94 6.76 -5.33 -18.89
C ILE A 94 6.23 -6.60 -18.23
N ALA A 95 5.68 -7.50 -19.05
CA ALA A 95 5.17 -8.78 -18.56
C ALA A 95 6.26 -9.58 -17.85
N GLY A 96 6.01 -9.92 -16.59
CA GLY A 96 6.93 -10.68 -15.73
C GLY A 96 7.68 -9.82 -14.72
N ASP A 97 7.63 -8.49 -14.84
CA ASP A 97 8.15 -7.61 -13.79
C ASP A 97 7.30 -7.75 -12.53
N ILE A 98 7.97 -7.75 -11.38
CA ILE A 98 7.35 -7.83 -10.06
C ILE A 98 7.74 -6.54 -9.34
N PRO A 99 6.76 -5.79 -8.80
CA PRO A 99 7.09 -4.58 -8.07
C PRO A 99 7.78 -4.96 -6.77
N VAL A 100 8.70 -4.10 -6.34
CA VAL A 100 9.28 -4.16 -5.00
C VAL A 100 8.71 -2.98 -4.22
N PRO A 101 8.15 -3.19 -3.02
CA PRO A 101 7.79 -2.09 -2.14
C PRO A 101 9.00 -1.18 -1.88
N ASN A 102 8.73 0.10 -1.57
CA ASN A 102 9.72 1.13 -1.25
C ASN A 102 10.94 0.61 -0.46
N ALA A 103 12.13 1.09 -0.85
CA ALA A 103 13.46 0.67 -0.44
C ALA A 103 13.74 0.83 1.07
N TYR A 104 14.51 -0.12 1.61
CA TYR A 104 15.20 0.04 2.89
C TYR A 104 16.12 1.27 2.82
N VAL A 105 15.84 2.29 3.63
CA VAL A 105 16.87 3.28 3.96
C VAL A 105 17.84 2.56 4.90
N ALA A 106 18.93 2.04 4.36
CA ALA A 106 20.06 1.65 5.20
C ALA A 106 20.70 2.94 5.73
N GLU A 107 20.60 3.19 7.03
CA GLU A 107 21.54 4.08 7.71
C GLU A 107 22.96 3.47 7.71
#